data_AF-A0A218YSZ9-F1
#
_entry.id   AF-A0A218YSZ9-F1
#
_cell.length_a   1.000
_cell.length_b   1.000
_cell.length_c   1.000
_cell.angle_alpha   90.00
_cell.angle_beta   90.00
_cell.angle_gamma   90.00
#
_symmetry.space_group_name_H-M   'P 1'
#
loop_
_entity.id
_entity.type
_entity.pdbx_description
1 polymer ?
#
loop_
_entity_poly.entity_id
_entity_poly.type
_entity_poly.pdbx_seq_one_letter_code
_entity_poly.pdbx_strand_id
1 'polypeptide(L)'
;MSSASAPDAAARMTALKDAVYEGCLAVWDENGRDPKFSFRQSDIQDLDAMQQHDDVETLLHVVQRLLDEKLFKVVHADGVAWKLRTVEEAKRYRGLTAEQEIVYMQIDEAGGDGAWSRNIKLKTNLHESLFQSAIKHLKGKNMISEMKSVEHPTRKMYILSSLRPSDRATGGPWFTDGELDEEFINTVMRVLFEHIRKRTFYQSKIAHPKAKKLHTKMTPDEIKAARAQGLGPRVEEDGEAALRRRKRAAMLPMPVDYQGYPTLNELTLFVENADIFSQTLSANDIQQLLDIMCYDDRIDRVINGEGVCYKALRKSLMEEEERSSLLTEVPCARCPVFDLCEDGGPVGPSNCEYFNDWLNI
;
A
#
# COMPACT_ATOMS: atom_id res chain seq x y z
N MET A 1 -46.35 7.30 -53.48
CA MET A 1 -46.80 7.72 -52.14
C MET A 1 -47.28 6.48 -51.40
N SER A 2 -46.41 5.84 -50.62
CA SER A 2 -46.79 4.80 -49.66
C SER A 2 -46.27 5.27 -48.32
N SER A 3 -47.15 5.90 -47.54
CA SER A 3 -46.86 6.19 -46.14
C SER A 3 -46.76 4.87 -45.41
N ALA A 4 -45.54 4.40 -45.16
CA ALA A 4 -45.31 3.29 -44.24
C ALA A 4 -46.04 3.59 -42.93
N SER A 5 -46.82 2.63 -42.44
CA SER A 5 -47.59 2.83 -41.22
C SER A 5 -46.64 3.11 -40.05
N ALA A 6 -46.98 4.07 -39.19
CA ALA A 6 -46.20 4.45 -38.01
C ALA A 6 -45.68 3.28 -37.14
N PRO A 7 -46.42 2.16 -36.92
CA PRO A 7 -45.90 1.02 -36.17
C PRO A 7 -44.73 0.28 -36.86
N ASP A 8 -44.69 0.25 -38.19
CA ASP A 8 -43.62 -0.41 -38.95
C ASP A 8 -42.31 0.40 -38.89
N ALA A 9 -42.42 1.73 -38.90
CA ALA A 9 -41.28 2.63 -38.69
C ALA A 9 -40.69 2.50 -37.27
N ALA A 10 -41.53 2.37 -36.24
CA ALA A 10 -41.07 2.20 -34.87
C ALA A 10 -40.35 0.87 -34.64
N ALA A 11 -40.84 -0.22 -35.26
CA ALA A 11 -40.23 -1.54 -35.19
C ALA A 11 -38.87 -1.58 -35.92
N ARG A 12 -38.77 -0.97 -37.11
CA ARG A 12 -37.50 -0.82 -37.84
C ARG A 12 -36.47 -0.06 -37.02
N MET A 13 -36.88 1.02 -36.35
CA MET A 13 -36.00 1.81 -35.49
C MET A 13 -35.52 1.02 -34.26
N THR A 14 -36.36 0.16 -33.68
CA THR A 14 -35.93 -0.73 -32.57
C THR A 14 -34.94 -1.79 -33.05
N ALA A 15 -35.17 -2.40 -34.21
CA ALA A 15 -34.25 -3.37 -34.79
C ALA A 15 -32.89 -2.72 -35.14
N LEU A 16 -32.91 -1.51 -35.70
CA LEU A 16 -31.71 -0.73 -35.98
C LEU A 16 -30.94 -0.40 -34.69
N LYS A 17 -31.66 0.00 -33.63
CA LYS A 17 -31.10 0.25 -32.31
C LYS A 17 -30.40 -0.99 -31.73
N ASP A 18 -31.05 -2.15 -31.79
CA ASP A 18 -30.47 -3.40 -31.30
C ASP A 18 -29.23 -3.80 -32.13
N ALA A 19 -29.28 -3.64 -33.47
CA ALA A 19 -28.13 -3.90 -34.33
C ALA A 19 -26.93 -2.98 -34.07
N VAL A 20 -27.17 -1.68 -33.83
CA VAL A 20 -26.11 -0.72 -33.46
C VAL A 20 -25.54 -1.06 -32.08
N TYR A 21 -26.38 -1.44 -31.11
CA TYR A 21 -25.90 -1.85 -29.79
C TYR A 21 -25.01 -3.11 -29.86
N GLU A 22 -25.43 -4.14 -30.61
CA GLU A 22 -24.63 -5.36 -30.80
C GLU A 22 -23.31 -5.08 -31.57
N GLY A 23 -23.34 -4.18 -32.56
CA GLY A 23 -22.14 -3.73 -33.27
C GLY A 23 -21.15 -3.02 -32.34
N CYS A 24 -21.63 -2.09 -31.52
CA CYS A 24 -20.80 -1.45 -30.49
C CYS A 24 -20.29 -2.47 -29.45
N LEU A 25 -21.11 -3.44 -29.07
CA LEU A 25 -20.73 -4.47 -28.11
C LEU A 25 -19.58 -5.34 -28.65
N ALA A 26 -19.63 -5.73 -29.93
CA ALA A 26 -18.57 -6.50 -30.57
C ALA A 26 -17.23 -5.73 -30.60
N VAL A 27 -17.26 -4.44 -30.99
CA VAL A 27 -16.06 -3.59 -30.97
C VAL A 27 -15.52 -3.41 -29.55
N TRP A 28 -16.40 -3.32 -28.55
CA TRP A 28 -15.98 -3.20 -27.15
C TRP A 28 -15.36 -4.50 -26.63
N ASP A 29 -15.89 -5.66 -27.04
CA ASP A 29 -15.36 -6.98 -26.70
C ASP A 29 -13.97 -7.22 -27.32
N GLU A 30 -13.74 -6.78 -28.57
CA GLU A 30 -12.42 -6.84 -29.22
C GLU A 30 -11.37 -6.00 -28.49
N ASN A 31 -11.77 -4.88 -27.89
CA ASN A 31 -10.92 -4.02 -27.06
C ASN A 31 -10.88 -4.46 -25.58
N GLY A 32 -11.16 -5.73 -25.29
CA GLY A 32 -11.01 -6.30 -23.94
C GLY A 32 -11.99 -5.75 -22.90
N ARG A 33 -13.11 -5.15 -23.32
CA ARG A 33 -14.10 -4.49 -22.45
C ARG A 33 -13.52 -3.38 -21.58
N ASP A 34 -12.61 -2.59 -22.14
CA ASP A 34 -12.02 -1.48 -21.41
C ASP A 34 -13.10 -0.48 -20.94
N PRO A 35 -13.26 -0.21 -19.62
CA PRO A 35 -14.26 0.73 -19.09
C PRO A 35 -14.03 2.19 -19.51
N LYS A 36 -12.85 2.47 -20.04
CA LYS A 36 -12.44 3.80 -20.52
C LYS A 36 -12.73 3.99 -22.01
N PHE A 37 -12.96 2.91 -22.75
CA PHE A 37 -13.28 2.98 -24.17
C PHE A 37 -14.57 3.78 -24.40
N SER A 38 -14.57 4.62 -25.44
CA SER A 38 -15.69 5.51 -25.75
C SER A 38 -15.82 5.64 -27.26
N PHE A 39 -17.05 5.52 -27.75
CA PHE A 39 -17.40 5.63 -29.15
C PHE A 39 -17.61 7.10 -29.52
N ARG A 40 -16.96 7.54 -30.60
CA ARG A 40 -17.23 8.82 -31.26
C ARG A 40 -18.32 8.65 -32.31
N GLN A 41 -18.78 9.76 -32.87
CA GLN A 41 -19.75 9.74 -33.95
C GLN A 41 -19.25 8.94 -35.17
N SER A 42 -17.98 9.12 -35.57
CA SER A 42 -17.35 8.36 -36.66
C SER A 42 -17.44 6.86 -36.43
N ASP A 43 -17.10 6.42 -35.22
CA ASP A 43 -16.99 5.01 -34.88
C ASP A 43 -18.35 4.30 -34.95
N ILE A 44 -19.44 5.01 -34.64
CA ILE A 44 -20.82 4.49 -34.73
C ILE A 44 -21.32 4.53 -36.19
N GLN A 45 -20.92 5.53 -36.97
CA GLN A 45 -21.26 5.64 -38.39
C GLN A 45 -20.57 4.55 -39.23
N ASP A 46 -19.35 4.18 -38.88
CA ASP A 46 -18.55 3.17 -39.60
C ASP A 46 -19.05 1.73 -39.37
N LEU A 47 -19.95 1.50 -38.41
CA LEU A 47 -20.52 0.17 -38.15
C LEU A 47 -21.30 -0.36 -39.36
N ASP A 48 -21.18 -1.66 -39.63
CA ASP A 48 -21.92 -2.34 -40.71
C ASP A 48 -23.44 -2.16 -40.61
N ALA A 49 -23.96 -2.01 -39.39
CA ALA A 49 -25.38 -1.73 -39.13
C ALA A 49 -25.84 -0.34 -39.64
N MET A 50 -24.90 0.61 -39.81
CA MET A 50 -25.18 2.00 -40.21
C MET A 50 -24.73 2.31 -41.65
N GLN A 51 -23.90 1.48 -42.28
CA GLN A 51 -23.48 1.65 -43.69
C GLN A 51 -24.64 1.73 -44.69
N GLN A 52 -25.81 1.16 -44.39
CA GLN A 52 -27.00 1.24 -45.25
C GLN A 52 -27.81 2.53 -45.07
N HIS A 53 -27.51 3.31 -44.03
CA HIS A 53 -28.25 4.48 -43.60
C HIS A 53 -27.27 5.62 -43.33
N ASP A 54 -26.78 6.25 -44.40
CA ASP A 54 -25.81 7.36 -44.38
C ASP A 54 -26.43 8.70 -43.90
N ASP A 55 -27.53 8.64 -43.15
CA ASP A 55 -28.28 9.79 -42.68
C ASP A 55 -28.02 10.06 -41.19
N VAL A 56 -27.47 11.23 -40.92
CA VAL A 56 -27.11 11.69 -39.56
C VAL A 56 -28.34 11.84 -38.67
N GLU A 57 -29.50 12.16 -39.24
CA GLU A 57 -30.75 12.33 -38.48
C GLU A 57 -31.26 10.98 -37.93
N THR A 58 -31.15 9.92 -38.74
CA THR A 58 -31.46 8.55 -38.32
C THR A 58 -30.52 8.09 -37.19
N LEU A 59 -29.22 8.36 -37.31
CA LEU A 59 -28.25 8.06 -36.25
C LEU A 59 -28.60 8.78 -34.94
N LEU A 60 -28.93 10.07 -34.99
CA LEU A 60 -29.28 10.85 -33.82
C LEU A 60 -30.52 10.28 -33.10
N HIS A 61 -31.53 9.83 -33.85
CA HIS A 61 -32.69 9.16 -33.28
C HIS A 61 -32.35 7.80 -32.64
N VAL A 62 -31.47 7.01 -33.26
CA VAL A 62 -31.01 5.73 -32.68
C VAL A 62 -30.23 5.98 -31.39
N VAL A 63 -29.26 6.90 -31.41
CA VAL A 63 -28.46 7.30 -30.25
C VAL A 63 -29.35 7.82 -29.13
N GLN A 64 -30.34 8.66 -29.45
CA GLN A 64 -31.29 9.17 -28.46
C GLN A 64 -32.12 8.05 -27.83
N ARG A 65 -32.58 7.05 -28.60
CA ARG A 65 -33.24 5.87 -28.05
C ARG A 65 -32.32 5.02 -27.17
N LEU A 66 -31.06 4.85 -27.56
CA LEU A 66 -30.05 4.14 -26.75
C LEU A 66 -29.78 4.87 -25.43
N LEU A 67 -29.81 6.21 -25.44
CA LEU A 67 -29.71 7.05 -24.25
C LEU A 67 -30.96 6.94 -23.36
N ASP A 68 -32.16 6.97 -23.94
CA ASP A 68 -33.42 6.79 -23.21
C ASP A 68 -33.49 5.42 -22.53
N GLU A 69 -33.00 4.39 -23.21
CA GLU A 69 -32.89 3.03 -22.69
C GLU A 69 -31.72 2.81 -21.71
N LYS A 70 -30.89 3.85 -21.49
CA LYS A 70 -29.73 3.90 -20.60
C LYS A 70 -28.60 2.95 -20.99
N LEU A 71 -28.55 2.53 -22.25
CA LEU A 71 -27.49 1.70 -22.83
C LEU A 71 -26.24 2.53 -23.17
N PHE A 72 -26.42 3.82 -23.46
CA PHE A 72 -25.34 4.77 -23.65
C PHE A 72 -25.19 5.72 -22.46
N LYS A 73 -23.94 6.05 -22.12
CA LYS A 73 -23.56 7.11 -21.18
C LYS A 73 -22.80 8.18 -21.95
N VAL A 74 -23.28 9.41 -21.92
CA VAL A 74 -22.59 10.55 -22.54
C VAL A 74 -21.34 10.88 -21.72
N VAL A 75 -20.19 10.96 -22.38
CA VAL A 75 -18.92 11.36 -21.79
C VAL A 75 -18.31 12.48 -22.63
N HIS A 76 -17.84 13.50 -21.94
CA HIS A 76 -17.17 14.64 -22.57
C HIS A 76 -15.66 14.41 -22.48
N ALA A 77 -15.05 14.08 -23.62
CA ALA A 77 -13.60 13.95 -23.76
C ALA A 77 -13.11 15.06 -24.71
N ASP A 78 -12.78 14.71 -25.96
CA ASP A 78 -12.47 15.65 -27.06
C ASP A 78 -13.72 15.89 -27.93
N GLY A 79 -14.82 16.26 -27.29
CA GLY A 79 -16.16 16.30 -27.89
C GLY A 79 -17.15 15.37 -27.20
N VAL A 80 -18.31 15.16 -27.84
CA VAL A 80 -19.35 14.26 -27.35
C VAL A 80 -18.97 12.84 -27.74
N ALA A 81 -18.78 11.99 -26.74
CA ALA A 81 -18.54 10.56 -26.91
C ALA A 81 -19.55 9.76 -26.08
N TRP A 82 -19.76 8.50 -26.46
CA TRP A 82 -20.67 7.59 -25.78
C TRP A 82 -19.92 6.38 -25.24
N LYS A 83 -20.13 6.08 -23.96
CA LYS A 83 -19.71 4.81 -23.36
C LYS A 83 -20.87 3.83 -23.36
N LEU A 84 -20.56 2.57 -23.68
CA LEU A 84 -21.51 1.48 -23.64
C LEU A 84 -21.73 1.03 -22.19
N ARG A 85 -22.98 0.75 -21.83
CA ARG A 85 -23.38 0.06 -20.60
C ARG A 85 -23.98 -1.28 -20.97
N THR A 86 -23.75 -2.31 -20.17
CA THR A 86 -24.41 -3.60 -20.41
C THR A 86 -25.91 -3.49 -20.13
N VAL A 87 -26.69 -4.39 -20.74
CA VAL A 87 -28.15 -4.47 -20.53
C VAL A 87 -28.50 -4.63 -19.04
N GLU A 88 -27.65 -5.29 -18.27
CA GLU A 88 -27.84 -5.45 -16.82
C GLU A 88 -27.69 -4.12 -16.07
N GLU A 89 -26.70 -3.31 -16.43
CA GLU A 89 -26.52 -2.00 -15.80
C GLU A 89 -27.64 -1.06 -16.21
N ALA A 90 -28.03 -1.05 -17.49
CA ALA A 90 -29.15 -0.26 -17.98
C ALA A 90 -30.46 -0.58 -17.22
N LYS A 91 -30.72 -1.86 -16.92
CA LYS A 91 -31.84 -2.28 -16.06
C LYS A 91 -31.75 -1.69 -14.65
N ARG A 92 -30.53 -1.58 -14.08
CA ARG A 92 -30.32 -0.94 -12.78
C ARG A 92 -30.71 0.54 -12.81
N TYR A 93 -30.55 1.25 -13.93
CA TYR A 93 -30.97 2.66 -14.06
C TYR A 93 -32.49 2.82 -14.31
N ARG A 94 -33.12 1.92 -15.07
CA ARG A 94 -34.56 2.02 -15.42
C ARG A 94 -35.52 1.96 -14.22
N GLY A 95 -35.11 1.34 -13.12
CA GLY A 95 -35.94 1.17 -11.92
C GLY A 95 -35.81 2.28 -10.87
N LEU A 96 -35.16 3.40 -11.19
CA LEU A 96 -34.85 4.50 -10.28
C LEU A 96 -35.67 5.75 -10.65
N THR A 97 -35.96 6.59 -9.65
CA THR A 97 -36.47 7.94 -9.89
C THR A 97 -35.35 8.85 -10.39
N ALA A 98 -35.69 9.98 -11.00
CA ALA A 98 -34.69 10.92 -11.53
C ALA A 98 -33.68 11.37 -10.47
N GLU A 99 -34.11 11.59 -9.22
CA GLU A 99 -33.23 11.99 -8.12
C GLU A 99 -32.27 10.85 -7.72
N GLN A 100 -32.78 9.62 -7.67
CA GLN A 100 -31.98 8.44 -7.35
C GLN A 100 -30.98 8.14 -8.47
N GLU A 101 -31.40 8.33 -9.72
CA GLU A 101 -30.58 8.10 -10.92
C GLU A 101 -29.35 9.01 -10.92
N ILE A 102 -29.55 10.31 -10.67
CA ILE A 102 -28.45 11.29 -10.65
C ILE A 102 -27.47 10.98 -9.50
N VAL A 103 -27.97 10.59 -8.32
CA VAL A 103 -27.11 10.19 -7.19
C VAL A 103 -26.29 8.94 -7.53
N TYR A 104 -26.92 7.92 -8.12
CA TYR A 104 -26.24 6.70 -8.53
C TYR A 104 -25.20 6.96 -9.62
N MET A 105 -25.51 7.81 -10.60
CA MET A 105 -24.59 8.23 -11.65
C MET A 105 -23.34 8.93 -11.09
N GLN A 106 -23.49 9.79 -10.08
CA GLN A 106 -22.35 10.45 -9.44
C GLN A 106 -21.43 9.48 -8.67
N ILE A 107 -21.98 8.39 -8.14
CA ILE A 107 -21.20 7.35 -7.46
C ILE A 107 -20.52 6.45 -8.49
N ASP A 108 -21.22 6.10 -9.58
CA ASP A 108 -20.67 5.37 -10.74
C ASP A 108 -19.49 6.12 -11.38
N GLU A 109 -19.60 7.43 -11.52
CA GLU A 109 -18.50 8.27 -12.03
C GLU A 109 -17.27 8.32 -11.12
N ALA A 110 -17.47 8.18 -9.80
CA ALA A 110 -16.35 8.16 -8.85
C ALA A 110 -15.59 6.82 -8.86
N GLY A 111 -16.20 5.75 -9.37
CA GLY A 111 -15.56 4.45 -9.55
C GLY A 111 -14.96 3.90 -8.25
N GLY A 112 -13.74 3.36 -8.35
CA GLY A 112 -13.04 2.71 -7.24
C GLY A 112 -12.54 3.64 -6.13
N ASP A 113 -12.49 4.95 -6.33
CA ASP A 113 -12.10 5.91 -5.28
C ASP A 113 -13.26 6.22 -4.31
N GLY A 114 -14.49 5.93 -4.73
CA GLY A 114 -15.70 6.26 -3.98
C GLY A 114 -16.04 7.75 -4.00
N ALA A 115 -17.31 8.06 -3.73
CA ALA A 115 -17.84 9.41 -3.75
C ALA A 115 -18.18 9.90 -2.33
N TRP A 116 -17.69 11.09 -1.97
CA TRP A 116 -18.02 11.71 -0.69
C TRP A 116 -19.45 12.25 -0.67
N SER A 117 -20.21 11.95 0.39
CA SER A 117 -21.61 12.37 0.57
C SER A 117 -21.85 13.87 0.32
N ARG A 118 -20.95 14.74 0.81
CA ARG A 118 -21.05 16.19 0.59
C ARG A 118 -20.81 16.58 -0.87
N ASN A 119 -19.87 15.93 -1.56
CA ASN A 119 -19.61 16.19 -2.98
C ASN A 119 -20.79 15.75 -3.85
N ILE A 120 -21.40 14.59 -3.53
CA ILE A 120 -22.60 14.13 -4.24
C ILE A 120 -23.73 15.14 -4.07
N LYS A 121 -23.96 15.62 -2.85
CA LYS A 121 -25.01 16.62 -2.57
C LYS A 121 -24.75 17.94 -3.31
N LEU A 122 -23.50 18.42 -3.31
CA LEU A 122 -23.13 19.66 -4.02
C LEU A 122 -23.35 19.55 -5.53
N LYS A 123 -23.03 18.39 -6.13
CA LYS A 123 -23.21 18.18 -7.57
C LYS A 123 -24.66 17.91 -7.98
N THR A 124 -25.42 17.19 -7.16
CA THR A 124 -26.81 16.85 -7.46
C THR A 124 -27.79 17.98 -7.13
N ASN A 125 -27.37 18.94 -6.30
CA ASN A 125 -28.20 20.06 -5.83
C ASN A 125 -29.55 19.62 -5.22
N LEU A 126 -29.56 18.42 -4.60
CA LEU A 126 -30.76 17.86 -3.97
C LEU A 126 -30.91 18.33 -2.51
N HIS A 127 -32.15 18.46 -2.08
CA HIS A 127 -32.47 18.71 -0.67
C HIS A 127 -32.05 17.53 0.22
N GLU A 128 -31.62 17.80 1.46
CA GLU A 128 -31.05 16.80 2.37
C GLU A 128 -31.96 15.58 2.58
N SER A 129 -33.27 15.79 2.77
CA SER A 129 -34.23 14.71 2.98
C SER A 129 -34.37 13.78 1.77
N LEU A 130 -34.36 14.33 0.55
CA LEU A 130 -34.43 13.55 -0.69
C LEU A 130 -33.14 12.78 -0.92
N PHE A 131 -31.99 13.42 -0.66
CA PHE A 131 -30.69 12.77 -0.75
C PHE A 131 -30.57 11.58 0.20
N GLN A 132 -30.95 11.75 1.47
CA GLN A 132 -30.94 10.67 2.47
C GLN A 132 -31.89 9.53 2.08
N SER A 133 -33.07 9.85 1.54
CA SER A 133 -34.02 8.85 1.04
C SER A 133 -33.45 8.06 -0.14
N ALA A 134 -32.82 8.75 -1.10
CA ALA A 134 -32.18 8.13 -2.25
C ALA A 134 -31.06 7.17 -1.84
N ILE A 135 -30.15 7.60 -0.97
CA ILE A 135 -29.07 6.75 -0.45
C ILE A 135 -29.63 5.52 0.29
N LYS A 136 -30.66 5.69 1.12
CA LYS A 136 -31.30 4.58 1.83
C LYS A 136 -31.92 3.56 0.87
N HIS A 137 -32.59 4.03 -0.18
CA HIS A 137 -33.17 3.16 -1.21
C HIS A 137 -32.09 2.41 -2.00
N LEU A 138 -31.03 3.10 -2.42
CA LEU A 138 -29.92 2.50 -3.17
C LEU A 138 -29.13 1.48 -2.33
N LYS A 139 -28.92 1.75 -1.04
CA LYS A 139 -28.34 0.80 -0.08
C LYS A 139 -29.27 -0.40 0.14
N GLY A 140 -30.58 -0.17 0.23
CA GLY A 140 -31.59 -1.24 0.37
C GLY A 140 -31.65 -2.18 -0.83
N LYS A 141 -31.45 -1.67 -2.05
CA LYS A 141 -31.33 -2.49 -3.27
C LYS A 141 -29.94 -3.13 -3.47
N ASN A 142 -29.03 -2.95 -2.51
CA ASN A 142 -27.63 -3.41 -2.59
C ASN A 142 -26.92 -2.94 -3.87
N MET A 143 -27.19 -1.70 -4.31
CA MET A 143 -26.54 -1.08 -5.47
C MET A 143 -25.30 -0.27 -5.06
N ILE A 144 -25.28 0.21 -3.81
CA ILE A 144 -24.23 1.04 -3.22
C ILE A 144 -23.90 0.51 -1.83
N SER A 145 -22.61 0.51 -1.49
CA SER A 145 -22.08 0.23 -0.17
C SER A 145 -21.40 1.48 0.41
N GLU A 146 -21.31 1.51 1.74
CA GLU A 146 -20.60 2.55 2.48
C GLU A 146 -19.15 2.08 2.68
N MET A 147 -18.18 2.95 2.40
CA MET A 147 -16.76 2.66 2.57
C MET A 147 -16.12 3.69 3.49
N LYS A 148 -15.10 3.26 4.23
CA LYS A 148 -14.18 4.15 4.94
C LYS A 148 -13.00 4.47 4.01
N SER A 149 -12.55 5.72 4.01
CA SER A 149 -11.35 6.12 3.28
C SER A 149 -10.20 6.30 4.27
N VAL A 150 -9.01 5.80 3.92
CA VAL A 150 -7.81 5.94 4.75
C VAL A 150 -7.34 7.39 4.84
N GLU A 151 -7.36 8.13 3.72
CA GLU A 151 -6.98 9.55 3.70
C GLU A 151 -7.92 10.42 4.56
N HIS A 152 -9.19 10.02 4.61
CA HIS A 152 -10.25 10.81 5.21
C HIS A 152 -11.23 9.94 6.03
N PRO A 153 -10.81 9.42 7.20
CA PRO A 153 -11.57 8.43 7.97
C PRO A 153 -12.90 8.96 8.51
N THR A 154 -13.05 10.28 8.69
CA THR A 154 -14.29 10.90 9.18
C THR A 154 -15.32 11.16 8.08
N ARG A 155 -14.97 11.00 6.80
CA ARG A 155 -15.86 11.28 5.67
C ARG A 155 -16.69 10.05 5.32
N LYS A 156 -18.01 10.25 5.17
CA LYS A 156 -18.93 9.21 4.67
C LYS A 156 -18.78 9.07 3.16
N MET A 157 -18.14 7.99 2.73
CA MET A 157 -17.89 7.68 1.33
C MET A 157 -18.82 6.55 0.86
N TYR A 158 -19.27 6.63 -0.38
CA TYR A 158 -20.13 5.62 -1.00
C TYR A 158 -19.46 5.08 -2.27
N ILE A 159 -19.55 3.77 -2.48
CA ILE A 159 -19.03 3.07 -3.66
C ILE A 159 -20.10 2.12 -4.21
N LEU A 160 -20.00 1.75 -5.49
CA LEU A 160 -20.85 0.71 -6.05
C LEU A 160 -20.59 -0.62 -5.35
N SER A 161 -21.64 -1.35 -5.01
CA SER A 161 -21.55 -2.64 -4.31
C SER A 161 -20.81 -3.71 -5.11
N SER A 162 -20.83 -3.60 -6.44
CA SER A 162 -20.13 -4.50 -7.36
C SER A 162 -18.65 -4.16 -7.54
N LEU A 163 -18.19 -2.98 -7.11
CA LEU A 163 -16.82 -2.54 -7.28
C LEU A 163 -16.03 -2.74 -5.99
N ARG A 164 -14.83 -3.30 -6.14
CA ARG A 164 -13.83 -3.30 -5.07
C ARG A 164 -13.27 -1.87 -4.93
N PRO A 165 -13.14 -1.34 -3.70
CA PRO A 165 -12.40 -0.10 -3.46
C PRO A 165 -10.99 -0.17 -4.05
N SER A 166 -10.51 0.95 -4.57
CA SER A 166 -9.14 1.09 -5.08
C SER A 166 -8.14 1.15 -3.93
N ASP A 167 -6.91 0.69 -4.19
CA ASP A 167 -5.83 0.68 -3.20
C ASP A 167 -5.51 2.08 -2.67
N ARG A 168 -5.69 3.12 -3.50
CA ARG A 168 -5.56 4.51 -3.06
C ARG A 168 -6.56 4.88 -1.98
N ALA A 169 -7.81 4.45 -2.13
CA ALA A 169 -8.86 4.76 -1.16
C ALA A 169 -8.77 3.91 0.12
N THR A 170 -8.32 2.65 0.00
CA THR A 170 -8.15 1.71 1.13
C THR A 170 -6.76 1.68 1.74
N GLY A 171 -5.79 2.43 1.21
CA GLY A 171 -4.41 2.45 1.71
C GLY A 171 -3.57 1.21 1.35
N GLY A 172 -4.06 0.37 0.44
CA GLY A 172 -3.40 -0.88 0.05
C GLY A 172 -3.52 -2.01 1.09
N PRO A 173 -2.66 -3.03 1.04
CA PRO A 173 -2.75 -4.23 1.88
C PRO A 173 -2.32 -4.01 3.35
N TRP A 174 -1.90 -2.79 3.67
CA TRP A 174 -1.39 -2.44 5.00
C TRP A 174 -2.48 -1.97 5.97
N PHE A 175 -3.72 -1.82 5.50
CA PHE A 175 -4.82 -1.31 6.29
C PHE A 175 -5.93 -2.34 6.48
N THR A 176 -6.41 -2.45 7.71
CA THR A 176 -7.56 -3.26 8.09
C THR A 176 -8.63 -2.35 8.69
N ASP A 177 -9.83 -2.34 8.11
CA ASP A 177 -10.97 -1.49 8.54
C ASP A 177 -10.68 0.03 8.69
N GLY A 178 -9.71 0.53 7.92
CA GLY A 178 -9.32 1.94 7.89
C GLY A 178 -8.22 2.34 8.88
N GLU A 179 -7.66 1.37 9.61
CA GLU A 179 -6.52 1.55 10.50
C GLU A 179 -5.29 0.82 9.96
N LEU A 180 -4.10 1.37 10.20
CA LEU A 180 -2.84 0.77 9.78
C LEU A 180 -2.59 -0.49 10.61
N ASP A 181 -2.44 -1.63 9.95
CA ASP A 181 -2.18 -2.90 10.59
C ASP A 181 -0.69 -3.06 10.89
N GLU A 182 -0.24 -2.37 11.93
CA GLU A 182 1.17 -2.37 12.35
C GLU A 182 1.65 -3.78 12.74
N GLU A 183 0.79 -4.61 13.33
CA GLU A 183 1.12 -5.98 13.70
C GLU A 183 1.40 -6.86 12.47
N PHE A 184 0.56 -6.72 11.44
CA PHE A 184 0.77 -7.37 10.15
C PHE A 184 2.08 -6.92 9.50
N ILE A 185 2.30 -5.60 9.38
CA ILE A 185 3.54 -5.03 8.81
C ILE A 185 4.78 -5.55 9.54
N ASN A 186 4.78 -5.51 10.87
CA ASN A 186 5.88 -6.00 11.69
C ASN A 186 6.11 -7.51 11.53
N THR A 187 5.04 -8.29 11.35
CA THR A 187 5.13 -9.73 11.11
C THR A 187 5.75 -10.04 9.75
N VAL A 188 5.33 -9.34 8.69
CA VAL A 188 5.90 -9.48 7.34
C VAL A 188 7.38 -9.09 7.36
N MET A 189 7.73 -7.96 7.95
CA MET A 189 9.12 -7.52 8.11
C MET A 189 9.96 -8.56 8.86
N ARG A 190 9.44 -9.14 9.96
CA ARG A 190 10.13 -10.18 10.72
C ARG A 190 10.40 -11.43 9.89
N VAL A 191 9.41 -11.87 9.10
CA VAL A 191 9.53 -13.06 8.23
C VAL A 191 10.55 -12.83 7.13
N LEU A 192 10.48 -11.67 6.44
CA LEU A 192 11.44 -11.28 5.41
C LEU A 192 12.87 -11.18 5.98
N PHE A 193 13.01 -10.48 7.12
CA PHE A 193 14.30 -10.33 7.79
C PHE A 193 14.89 -11.68 8.20
N GLU A 194 14.08 -12.60 8.74
CA GLU A 194 14.55 -13.94 9.12
C GLU A 194 15.05 -14.72 7.91
N HIS A 195 14.36 -14.62 6.77
CA HIS A 195 14.80 -15.24 5.52
C HIS A 195 16.14 -14.67 5.03
N ILE A 196 16.28 -13.35 5.02
CA ILE A 196 17.52 -12.66 4.63
C ILE A 196 18.67 -13.02 5.60
N ARG A 197 18.41 -13.01 6.91
CA ARG A 197 19.39 -13.32 7.95
C ARG A 197 19.97 -14.72 7.79
N LYS A 198 19.13 -15.72 7.52
CA LYS A 198 19.55 -17.12 7.30
C LYS A 198 20.51 -17.29 6.13
N ARG A 199 20.36 -16.48 5.07
CA ARG A 199 21.25 -16.50 3.90
C ARG A 199 22.49 -15.62 4.05
N THR A 200 22.45 -14.65 4.97
CA THR A 200 23.53 -13.66 5.12
C THR A 200 24.69 -14.13 5.99
N PHE A 201 24.43 -14.94 7.01
CA PHE A 201 25.45 -15.35 7.97
C PHE A 201 25.71 -16.85 7.94
N TYR A 202 26.98 -17.23 7.95
CA TYR A 202 27.38 -18.60 8.22
C TYR A 202 27.34 -18.87 9.73
N GLN A 203 26.54 -19.85 10.15
CA GLN A 203 26.53 -20.28 11.54
C GLN A 203 27.69 -21.24 11.80
N SER A 204 28.72 -20.76 12.50
CA SER A 204 29.85 -21.58 12.92
C SER A 204 29.37 -22.69 13.86
N LYS A 205 29.63 -23.94 13.47
CA LYS A 205 29.44 -25.13 14.32
C LYS A 205 30.58 -25.30 15.33
N ILE A 206 31.67 -24.55 15.16
CA ILE A 206 32.83 -24.60 16.03
C ILE A 206 32.58 -23.62 17.18
N ALA A 207 32.43 -24.14 18.40
CA ALA A 207 32.46 -23.30 19.59
C ALA A 207 33.83 -22.63 19.67
N HIS A 208 33.89 -21.31 19.47
CA HIS A 208 35.14 -20.59 19.65
C HIS A 208 35.67 -20.88 21.06
N PRO A 209 36.93 -21.34 21.20
CA PRO A 209 37.50 -21.62 22.51
C PRO A 209 37.39 -20.35 23.33
N LYS A 210 36.87 -20.47 24.57
CA LYS A 210 36.89 -19.37 25.54
C LYS A 210 38.29 -18.76 25.50
N ALA A 211 38.39 -17.44 25.35
CA ALA A 211 39.67 -16.74 25.34
C ALA A 211 40.56 -17.36 26.40
N LYS A 212 41.71 -17.94 26.00
CA LYS A 212 42.64 -18.53 26.95
C LYS A 212 42.90 -17.44 27.99
N LYS A 213 42.58 -17.70 29.25
CA LYS A 213 42.94 -16.79 30.33
C LYS A 213 44.44 -16.60 30.19
N LEU A 214 44.89 -15.40 29.79
CA LEU A 214 46.30 -15.08 29.90
C LEU A 214 46.64 -15.31 31.37
N HIS A 215 47.50 -16.28 31.64
CA HIS A 215 47.98 -16.56 32.98
C HIS A 215 48.84 -15.36 33.42
N THR A 216 48.19 -14.31 33.90
CA THR A 216 48.84 -13.33 34.76
C THR A 216 49.12 -14.04 36.08
N LYS A 217 50.33 -13.88 36.63
CA LYS A 217 50.83 -14.59 37.83
C LYS A 217 50.06 -14.30 39.13
N MET A 218 48.99 -13.52 39.08
CA MET A 218 48.16 -13.16 40.23
C MET A 218 47.06 -14.17 40.45
N THR A 219 46.74 -14.45 41.70
CA THR A 219 45.64 -15.34 42.06
C THR A 219 44.29 -14.72 41.69
N PRO A 220 43.24 -15.51 41.40
CA PRO A 220 41.92 -14.98 41.07
C PRO A 220 41.34 -14.01 42.12
N ASP A 221 41.75 -14.16 43.38
CA ASP A 221 41.26 -13.34 44.48
C ASP A 221 42.07 -12.05 44.65
N GLU A 222 43.37 -12.04 44.34
CA GLU A 222 44.17 -10.81 44.19
C GLU A 222 43.62 -9.93 43.05
N ILE A 223 43.21 -10.54 41.94
CA ILE A 223 42.62 -9.81 40.80
C ILE A 223 41.26 -9.20 41.18
N LYS A 224 40.45 -9.93 41.95
CA LYS A 224 39.17 -9.40 42.46
C LYS A 224 39.40 -8.26 43.45
N ALA A 225 40.37 -8.39 44.36
CA ALA A 225 40.72 -7.35 45.33
C ALA A 225 41.23 -6.08 44.66
N ALA A 226 42.17 -6.21 43.71
CA ALA A 226 42.70 -5.07 42.95
C ALA A 226 41.61 -4.37 42.12
N ARG A 227 40.65 -5.13 41.56
CA ARG A 227 39.53 -4.56 40.82
C ARG A 227 38.52 -3.87 41.74
N ALA A 228 38.19 -4.48 42.88
CA ALA A 228 37.27 -3.89 43.86
C ALA A 228 37.79 -2.54 44.38
N GLN A 229 39.11 -2.36 44.43
CA GLN A 229 39.74 -1.12 44.85
C GLN A 229 39.62 0.03 43.84
N GLY A 230 39.34 -0.24 42.55
CA GLY A 230 39.33 0.80 41.49
C GLY A 230 38.10 0.85 40.58
N LEU A 231 37.49 -0.30 40.23
CA LEU A 231 36.37 -0.39 39.27
C LEU A 231 35.10 -0.99 39.88
N GLY A 232 35.06 -1.20 41.20
CA GLY A 232 33.92 -1.77 41.91
C GLY A 232 33.69 -3.27 41.66
N PRO A 233 32.61 -3.83 42.22
CA PRO A 233 32.24 -5.23 42.06
C PRO A 233 31.96 -5.55 40.58
N ARG A 234 32.39 -6.71 40.11
CA ARG A 234 32.00 -7.17 38.78
C ARG A 234 30.50 -7.47 38.80
N VAL A 235 29.73 -6.71 38.02
CA VAL A 235 28.35 -7.07 37.70
C VAL A 235 28.40 -8.44 37.02
N GLU A 236 27.72 -9.42 37.61
CA GLU A 236 27.55 -10.71 36.95
C GLU A 236 26.69 -10.48 35.71
N GLU A 237 27.23 -10.79 34.54
CA GLU A 237 26.48 -10.73 33.29
C GLU A 237 25.32 -11.72 33.39
N ASP A 238 24.11 -11.26 33.10
CA ASP A 238 22.95 -12.13 32.97
C ASP A 238 23.30 -13.30 32.02
N GLY A 239 22.99 -14.52 32.47
CA GLY A 239 23.22 -15.74 31.70
C GLY A 239 22.56 -15.70 30.32
N GLU A 240 21.45 -14.98 30.19
CA GLU A 240 20.75 -14.80 28.92
C GLU A 240 21.52 -13.87 27.96
N ALA A 241 22.01 -12.71 28.44
CA ALA A 241 22.83 -11.80 27.65
C ALA A 241 24.14 -12.47 27.18
N ALA A 242 24.77 -13.25 28.05
CA ALA A 242 25.95 -14.04 27.71
C ALA A 242 25.65 -15.09 26.62
N LEU A 243 24.47 -15.72 26.65
CA LEU A 243 24.03 -16.66 25.61
C LEU A 243 23.78 -15.96 24.27
N ARG A 244 23.10 -14.80 24.27
CA ARG A 244 22.85 -13.98 23.07
C ARG A 244 24.16 -13.55 22.41
N ARG A 245 25.11 -13.07 23.20
CA ARG A 245 26.46 -12.70 22.72
C ARG A 245 27.20 -13.88 22.09
N ARG A 246 27.10 -15.09 22.68
CA ARG A 246 27.69 -16.31 22.09
C ARG A 246 27.04 -16.69 20.77
N LYS A 247 25.70 -16.63 20.68
CA LYS A 247 24.97 -16.87 19.42
C LYS A 247 25.40 -15.89 18.33
N ARG A 248 25.52 -14.60 18.67
CA ARG A 248 26.02 -13.56 17.74
C ARG A 248 27.46 -13.78 17.31
N ALA A 249 28.34 -14.18 18.24
CA ALA A 249 29.74 -14.51 17.93
C ALA A 249 29.86 -15.72 16.98
N ALA A 250 28.95 -16.68 17.08
CA ALA A 250 28.91 -17.84 16.18
C ALA A 250 28.41 -17.51 14.76
N MET A 251 27.71 -16.39 14.56
CA MET A 251 27.31 -15.92 13.23
C MET A 251 28.50 -15.20 12.59
N LEU A 252 29.10 -15.80 11.56
CA LEU A 252 30.22 -15.24 10.81
C LEU A 252 29.74 -14.62 9.49
N PRO A 253 30.35 -13.51 9.03
CA PRO A 253 30.09 -12.97 7.70
C PRO A 253 30.46 -13.96 6.59
N MET A 254 29.76 -13.88 5.46
CA MET A 254 30.09 -14.65 4.27
C MET A 254 31.34 -14.09 3.56
N PRO A 255 32.04 -14.90 2.73
CA PRO A 255 33.17 -14.45 1.93
C PRO A 255 32.82 -13.29 0.99
N VAL A 256 33.83 -12.54 0.55
CA VAL A 256 33.66 -11.37 -0.34
C VAL A 256 33.01 -11.73 -1.68
N ASP A 257 33.32 -12.91 -2.22
CA ASP A 257 32.81 -13.36 -3.52
C ASP A 257 31.43 -14.04 -3.44
N TYR A 258 30.75 -13.96 -2.29
CA TYR A 258 29.46 -14.62 -2.12
C TYR A 258 28.32 -13.85 -2.82
N GLN A 259 27.68 -14.51 -3.79
CA GLN A 259 26.58 -13.92 -4.58
C GLN A 259 25.18 -14.43 -4.20
N GLY A 260 25.06 -15.38 -3.27
CA GLY A 260 23.78 -16.04 -2.93
C GLY A 260 22.82 -15.20 -2.05
N TYR A 261 22.94 -13.87 -2.07
CA TYR A 261 22.04 -12.98 -1.35
C TYR A 261 20.67 -12.90 -2.05
N PRO A 262 19.56 -12.94 -1.31
CA PRO A 262 18.23 -12.94 -1.88
C PRO A 262 17.92 -11.64 -2.64
N THR A 263 17.31 -11.77 -3.82
CA THR A 263 16.82 -10.67 -4.65
C THR A 263 15.37 -10.32 -4.29
N LEU A 264 14.86 -9.17 -4.77
CA LEU A 264 13.46 -8.80 -4.60
C LEU A 264 12.52 -9.91 -5.11
N ASN A 265 12.77 -10.43 -6.31
CA ASN A 265 11.93 -11.45 -6.95
C ASN A 265 11.93 -12.77 -6.16
N GLU A 266 13.07 -13.16 -5.58
CA GLU A 266 13.11 -14.34 -4.71
C GLU A 266 12.33 -14.15 -3.41
N LEU A 267 12.37 -12.94 -2.85
CA LEU A 267 11.64 -12.61 -1.63
C LEU A 267 10.13 -12.54 -1.88
N THR A 268 9.69 -12.01 -3.03
CA THR A 268 8.28 -12.00 -3.42
C THR A 268 7.76 -13.42 -3.60
N LEU A 269 8.50 -14.26 -4.33
CA LEU A 269 8.16 -15.68 -4.48
C LEU A 269 8.16 -16.43 -3.15
N PHE A 270 9.08 -16.09 -2.23
CA PHE A 270 9.08 -16.69 -0.90
C PHE A 270 7.82 -16.34 -0.12
N VAL A 271 7.37 -15.08 -0.17
CA VAL A 271 6.14 -14.64 0.51
C VAL A 271 4.90 -15.29 -0.09
N GLU A 272 4.83 -15.39 -1.42
CA GLU A 272 3.73 -16.06 -2.12
C GLU A 272 3.68 -17.56 -1.79
N ASN A 273 4.82 -18.26 -1.85
CA ASN A 273 4.86 -19.71 -1.59
C ASN A 273 4.63 -20.08 -0.13
N ALA A 274 4.84 -19.15 0.80
CA ALA A 274 4.72 -19.45 2.21
C ALA A 274 3.26 -19.46 2.68
N ASP A 275 2.30 -18.91 1.91
CA ASP A 275 0.87 -18.81 2.24
C ASP A 275 0.61 -18.35 3.70
N ILE A 276 1.50 -17.51 4.24
CA ILE A 276 1.45 -17.06 5.64
C ILE A 276 0.37 -15.97 5.81
N PHE A 277 0.08 -15.22 4.75
CA PHE A 277 -0.72 -14.02 4.78
C PHE A 277 -2.00 -14.22 3.99
N SER A 278 -3.13 -13.73 4.52
CA SER A 278 -4.42 -13.75 3.82
C SER A 278 -4.49 -12.73 2.67
N GLN A 279 -3.64 -11.70 2.71
CA GLN A 279 -3.58 -10.64 1.73
C GLN A 279 -2.47 -10.88 0.72
N THR A 280 -2.75 -10.68 -0.57
CA THR A 280 -1.75 -10.73 -1.64
C THR A 280 -0.87 -9.48 -1.59
N LEU A 281 0.43 -9.65 -1.42
CA LEU A 281 1.41 -8.55 -1.39
C LEU A 281 2.08 -8.43 -2.76
N SER A 282 2.09 -7.22 -3.33
CA SER A 282 2.77 -6.98 -4.62
C SER A 282 4.28 -6.84 -4.42
N ALA A 283 5.03 -6.94 -5.53
CA ALA A 283 6.48 -6.71 -5.50
C ALA A 283 6.86 -5.30 -5.01
N ASN A 284 6.02 -4.30 -5.31
CA ASN A 284 6.23 -2.92 -4.86
C ASN A 284 6.03 -2.78 -3.34
N ASP A 285 5.04 -3.49 -2.79
CA ASP A 285 4.77 -3.50 -1.35
C ASP A 285 5.95 -4.09 -0.57
N ILE A 286 6.51 -5.21 -1.06
CA ILE A 286 7.69 -5.84 -0.47
C ILE A 286 8.92 -4.93 -0.61
N GLN A 287 9.09 -4.26 -1.75
CA GLN A 287 10.19 -3.30 -1.93
C GLN A 287 10.13 -2.16 -0.91
N GLN A 288 8.95 -1.59 -0.63
CA GLN A 288 8.79 -0.55 0.39
C GLN A 288 9.17 -1.06 1.79
N LEU A 289 8.77 -2.28 2.15
CA LEU A 289 9.19 -2.86 3.44
C LEU A 289 10.70 -3.09 3.52
N LEU A 290 11.33 -3.54 2.43
CA LEU A 290 12.78 -3.69 2.37
C LEU A 290 13.48 -2.33 2.52
N ASP A 291 12.93 -1.28 1.92
CA ASP A 291 13.44 0.09 2.06
C ASP A 291 13.41 0.56 3.51
N ILE A 292 12.28 0.38 4.20
CA ILE A 292 12.13 0.68 5.63
C ILE A 292 13.20 -0.06 6.45
N MET A 293 13.36 -1.36 6.23
CA MET A 293 14.38 -2.14 6.94
C MET A 293 15.82 -1.73 6.60
N CYS A 294 16.07 -1.14 5.42
CA CYS A 294 17.37 -0.54 5.10
C CYS A 294 17.59 0.75 5.92
N TYR A 295 16.57 1.59 6.05
CA TYR A 295 16.64 2.82 6.84
C TYR A 295 16.82 2.53 8.34
N ASP A 296 16.27 1.42 8.84
CA ASP A 296 16.42 0.98 10.24
C ASP A 296 17.80 0.34 10.55
N ASP A 297 18.77 0.37 9.61
CA ASP A 297 20.06 -0.33 9.71
C ASP A 297 19.92 -1.84 9.99
N ARG A 298 18.80 -2.47 9.58
CA ARG A 298 18.60 -3.91 9.80
C ARG A 298 19.17 -4.73 8.66
N ILE A 299 18.98 -4.24 7.43
CA ILE A 299 19.50 -4.84 6.19
C ILE A 299 20.23 -3.77 5.36
N ASP A 300 21.02 -4.22 4.40
CA ASP A 300 21.80 -3.38 3.48
C ASP A 300 21.66 -3.91 2.06
N ARG A 301 21.75 -2.99 1.08
CA ARG A 301 21.63 -3.32 -0.35
C ARG A 301 23.00 -3.66 -0.91
N VAL A 302 23.09 -4.77 -1.62
CA VAL A 302 24.30 -5.22 -2.29
C VAL A 302 24.01 -5.32 -3.78
N ILE A 303 24.85 -4.70 -4.59
CA ILE A 303 24.76 -4.82 -6.05
C ILE A 303 25.56 -6.05 -6.45
N ASN A 304 24.87 -7.11 -6.84
CA ASN A 304 25.48 -8.26 -7.50
C ASN A 304 25.24 -8.11 -9.02
N GLY A 305 26.07 -8.71 -9.86
CA GLY A 305 26.06 -8.49 -11.32
C GLY A 305 24.71 -8.71 -12.02
N GLU A 306 23.75 -9.39 -11.38
CA GLU A 306 22.39 -9.65 -11.90
C GLU A 306 21.29 -8.76 -11.28
N GLY A 307 21.60 -7.90 -10.29
CA GLY A 307 20.64 -6.99 -9.70
C GLY A 307 20.92 -6.57 -8.25
N VAL A 308 19.93 -5.93 -7.64
CA VAL A 308 19.97 -5.53 -6.23
C VAL A 308 19.57 -6.72 -5.34
N CYS A 309 20.48 -7.08 -4.45
CA CYS A 309 20.31 -8.11 -3.43
C CYS A 309 20.28 -7.49 -2.04
N TYR A 310 19.78 -8.23 -1.05
CA TYR A 310 19.67 -7.77 0.33
C TYR A 310 20.47 -8.66 1.28
N LYS A 311 21.26 -8.05 2.17
CA LYS A 311 21.98 -8.73 3.25
C LYS A 311 21.59 -8.16 4.61
N ALA A 312 21.56 -8.98 5.65
CA ALA A 312 21.38 -8.52 7.03
C ALA A 312 22.66 -7.90 7.61
N LEU A 313 22.52 -6.81 8.37
CA LEU A 313 23.66 -6.16 9.04
C LEU A 313 24.00 -6.86 10.36
N ARG A 314 25.28 -6.88 10.76
CA ARG A 314 25.66 -7.50 12.06
C ARG A 314 25.04 -6.76 13.26
N LYS A 315 24.83 -5.46 13.12
CA LYS A 315 24.15 -4.60 14.11
C LYS A 315 22.69 -5.03 14.33
N SER A 316 22.04 -5.64 13.34
CA SER A 316 20.66 -6.13 13.48
C SER A 316 20.53 -7.38 14.36
N LEU A 317 21.65 -8.01 14.72
CA LEU A 317 21.74 -9.08 15.72
C LEU A 317 21.85 -8.55 17.17
N MET A 318 21.93 -7.23 17.33
CA MET A 318 21.92 -6.54 18.63
C MET A 318 20.49 -6.13 18.96
N GLU A 319 20.11 -6.20 20.22
CA GLU A 319 18.85 -5.59 20.68
C GLU A 319 18.90 -4.07 20.61
N GLU A 320 17.75 -3.40 20.63
CA GLU A 320 17.69 -1.93 20.54
C GLU A 320 18.47 -1.25 21.65
N GLU A 321 18.39 -1.77 22.88
CA GLU A 321 19.19 -1.29 24.02
C GLU A 321 20.69 -1.54 23.83
N GLU A 322 21.11 -2.61 23.15
CA GLU A 322 22.52 -2.84 22.82
C GLU A 322 23.01 -2.03 21.61
N ARG A 323 22.07 -1.48 20.81
CA ARG A 323 22.38 -0.61 19.66
C ARG A 323 22.63 0.83 20.08
N SER A 324 22.18 1.25 21.27
CA SER A 324 22.52 2.56 21.81
C SER A 324 24.01 2.62 22.11
N SER A 325 24.67 3.69 21.68
CA SER A 325 26.07 3.88 22.05
C SER A 325 26.12 4.35 23.49
N LEU A 326 26.92 3.71 24.35
CA LEU A 326 27.14 4.17 25.73
C LEU A 326 27.57 5.65 25.79
N LEU A 327 28.21 6.15 24.73
CA LEU A 327 28.55 7.56 24.59
C LEU A 327 27.29 8.46 24.55
N THR A 328 26.20 8.03 23.92
CA THR A 328 24.95 8.80 23.85
C THR A 328 24.18 8.89 25.17
N GLU A 329 24.54 8.08 26.17
CA GLU A 329 23.98 8.13 27.52
C GLU A 329 24.71 9.13 28.43
N VAL A 330 25.93 9.54 28.05
CA VAL A 330 26.74 10.50 28.80
C VAL A 330 26.42 11.93 28.33
N PRO A 331 26.20 12.90 29.24
CA PRO A 331 25.83 14.27 28.88
C PRO A 331 26.85 14.95 27.96
N CYS A 332 28.13 14.57 28.03
CA CYS A 332 29.20 15.12 27.20
C CYS A 332 28.98 14.90 25.70
N ALA A 333 28.33 13.81 25.29
CA ALA A 333 28.16 13.48 23.87
C ALA A 333 27.10 14.33 23.16
N ARG A 334 26.23 15.00 23.93
CA ARG A 334 25.21 15.93 23.42
C ARG A 334 25.45 17.35 23.91
N CYS A 335 26.61 17.61 24.54
CA CYS A 335 26.92 18.89 25.13
C CYS A 335 27.10 19.95 24.02
N PRO A 336 26.29 21.03 24.01
CA PRO A 336 26.38 22.06 22.98
C PRO A 336 27.66 22.90 23.07
N VAL A 337 28.36 22.84 24.21
CA VAL A 337 29.59 23.60 24.52
C VAL A 337 30.79 22.68 24.74
N PHE A 338 30.76 21.46 24.18
CA PHE A 338 31.82 20.47 24.36
C PHE A 338 33.20 21.01 23.97
N ASP A 339 33.28 21.78 22.88
CA ASP A 339 34.53 22.36 22.38
C ASP A 339 35.16 23.41 23.31
N LEU A 340 34.40 23.92 24.29
CA LEU A 340 34.85 24.90 25.28
C LEU A 340 35.19 24.27 26.64
N CYS A 341 34.99 22.96 26.79
CA CYS A 341 35.17 22.24 28.04
C CYS A 341 36.64 21.86 28.22
N GLU A 342 37.33 22.57 29.12
CA GLU A 342 38.74 22.34 29.44
C GLU A 342 38.94 22.24 30.96
N ASP A 343 39.92 21.44 31.38
CA ASP A 343 40.24 21.28 32.80
C ASP A 343 40.84 22.59 33.36
N GLY A 344 40.19 23.16 34.39
CA GLY A 344 40.54 24.47 34.95
C GLY A 344 40.09 25.69 34.13
N GLY A 345 39.34 25.49 33.03
CA GLY A 345 38.75 26.56 32.24
C GLY A 345 37.44 27.13 32.81
N PRO A 346 36.86 28.17 32.20
CA PRO A 346 35.56 28.73 32.60
C PRO A 346 34.41 27.72 32.49
N VAL A 347 34.49 26.83 31.51
CA VAL A 347 33.63 25.65 31.34
C VAL A 347 34.54 24.44 31.46
N GLY A 348 34.27 23.56 32.42
CA GLY A 348 35.10 22.38 32.67
C GLY A 348 34.32 21.27 33.37
N PRO A 349 34.88 20.06 33.44
CA PRO A 349 34.17 18.93 34.05
C PRO A 349 33.82 19.18 35.53
N SER A 350 34.65 19.93 36.25
CA SER A 350 34.48 20.21 37.68
C SER A 350 33.35 21.18 38.02
N ASN A 351 32.92 22.02 37.06
CA ASN A 351 31.85 23.01 37.24
C ASN A 351 30.66 22.77 36.28
N CYS A 352 30.58 21.59 35.68
CA CYS A 352 29.59 21.26 34.67
C CYS A 352 28.20 20.99 35.26
N GLU A 353 27.22 21.84 34.96
CA GLU A 353 25.82 21.65 35.37
C GLU A 353 25.20 20.39 34.78
N TYR A 354 25.45 20.09 33.50
CA TYR A 354 24.93 18.88 32.84
C TYR A 354 25.41 17.58 33.50
N PHE A 355 26.61 17.60 34.09
CA PHE A 355 27.17 16.44 34.77
C PHE A 355 26.59 16.28 36.18
N ASN A 356 26.35 17.39 36.89
CA ASN A 356 25.69 17.39 38.19
C ASN A 356 24.24 16.94 38.09
N ASP A 357 23.48 17.47 37.12
CA ASP A 357 22.10 17.08 36.86
C ASP A 357 21.99 15.59 36.50
N TRP A 358 22.92 15.09 35.68
CA TRP A 358 22.93 13.67 35.29
C TRP A 358 23.27 12.73 36.45
N LEU A 359 24.16 13.13 37.34
CA LEU A 359 24.54 12.34 38.52
C LEU A 359 23.59 12.51 39.71
N ASN A 360 22.64 13.47 39.67
CA ASN A 360 21.78 13.87 40.78
C ASN A 360 22.57 14.20 42.08
N ILE A 361 23.68 14.93 41.96
CA ILE A 361 24.55 15.33 43.09
C ILE A 361 24.40 16.82 43.36
#